data_AF-A0A5K4F1K2-F1
#
_entry.id   AF-A0A5K4F1K2-F1
#
_cell.length_a   1.000
_cell.length_b   1.000
_cell.length_c   1.000
_cell.angle_alpha   90.00
_cell.angle_beta   90.00
_cell.angle_gamma   90.00
#
_symmetry.space_group_name_H-M   'P 1'
#
loop_
_entity.id
_entity.type
_entity.pdbx_description
1 polymer ?
#
loop_
_entity_poly.entity_id
_entity_poly.type
_entity_poly.pdbx_seq_one_letter_code
_entity_poly.pdbx_strand_id
1 'polypeptide(L)'
;MARVLRFFTARQIHLTAGLQAGGLFRARRRLPPSNNEWGPLTDLPDYTVIGKANPQFTSQGQRRRAIQQYKVSTKIIQLIGEMKETQEKYVKNMEMEEINTKILKQQCLREKGNRSA
;
A
#
# COMPACT_ATOMS: atom_id res chain seq x y z
N MET A 1 6.17 -50.19 19.82
CA MET A 1 5.70 -49.32 18.72
C MET A 1 6.64 -48.13 18.42
N ALA A 2 7.37 -47.57 19.40
CA ALA A 2 8.23 -46.40 19.22
C ALA A 2 9.48 -46.58 18.33
N ARG A 3 9.85 -47.80 17.94
CA ARG A 3 11.05 -48.06 17.13
C ARG A 3 10.85 -47.88 15.61
N VAL A 4 9.60 -47.92 15.13
CA VAL A 4 9.30 -47.80 13.69
C VAL A 4 9.31 -46.34 13.22
N LEU A 5 9.03 -45.38 14.12
CA LEU A 5 9.03 -43.96 13.79
C LEU A 5 10.42 -43.38 13.44
N ARG A 6 11.51 -44.06 13.83
CA ARG A 6 12.88 -43.54 13.57
C ARG A 6 13.37 -43.73 12.14
N PHE A 7 12.75 -44.58 11.32
CA PHE A 7 13.13 -44.70 9.91
C PHE A 7 12.60 -43.55 9.04
N PHE A 8 11.52 -42.89 9.44
CA PHE A 8 11.02 -41.70 8.74
C PHE A 8 11.87 -40.45 8.99
N THR A 9 12.63 -40.41 10.09
CA THR A 9 13.46 -39.24 10.46
C THR A 9 14.83 -39.19 9.78
N ALA A 10 15.21 -40.21 8.99
CA ALA A 10 16.54 -40.33 8.39
C ALA A 10 16.65 -39.79 6.95
N ARG A 11 15.55 -39.33 6.33
CA ARG A 11 15.67 -38.49 5.13
C ARG A 11 16.00 -37.08 5.58
N GLN A 12 17.29 -36.74 5.51
CA GLN A 12 17.76 -35.36 5.41
C GLN A 12 17.12 -34.73 4.17
N ILE A 13 15.89 -34.23 4.29
CA ILE A 13 15.36 -33.26 3.35
C ILE A 13 16.16 -32.00 3.66
N HIS A 14 17.00 -31.60 2.70
CA HIS A 14 17.87 -30.44 2.77
C HIS A 14 16.99 -29.17 2.89
N LEU A 15 16.62 -28.78 4.11
CA LEU A 15 15.75 -27.62 4.38
C LEU A 15 16.48 -26.27 4.25
N THR A 16 17.75 -26.27 3.86
CA THR A 16 18.60 -25.07 3.81
C THR A 16 18.72 -24.42 2.43
N ALA A 17 18.00 -24.95 1.43
CA ALA A 17 17.81 -24.30 0.13
C ALA A 17 16.32 -24.21 -0.20
N GLY A 18 15.57 -23.51 0.65
CA GLY A 18 14.44 -22.71 0.15
C GLY A 18 14.98 -21.58 -0.74
N LEU A 19 15.77 -21.93 -1.77
CA LEU A 19 16.26 -21.03 -2.78
C LEU A 19 14.98 -20.44 -3.37
N GLN A 20 14.75 -19.16 -3.16
CA GLN A 20 13.94 -18.39 -4.08
C GLN A 20 14.64 -18.44 -5.44
N ALA A 21 14.57 -19.59 -6.12
CA ALA A 21 15.18 -19.84 -7.40
C ALA A 21 14.56 -18.84 -8.39
N GLY A 22 15.24 -17.71 -8.56
CA GLY A 22 14.79 -16.60 -9.37
C GLY A 22 13.91 -15.55 -8.69
N GLY A 23 13.59 -15.61 -7.40
CA GLY A 23 12.72 -14.60 -6.75
C GLY A 23 13.31 -13.18 -6.83
N LEU A 24 14.59 -13.02 -6.47
CA LEU A 24 15.32 -11.76 -6.62
C LEU A 24 15.45 -11.34 -8.10
N PHE A 25 15.66 -12.31 -9.00
CA PHE A 25 15.76 -12.07 -10.44
C PHE A 25 14.43 -11.54 -11.01
N ARG A 26 13.30 -12.08 -10.57
CA ARG A 26 11.95 -11.62 -10.92
C ARG A 26 11.66 -10.25 -10.33
N ALA A 27 11.97 -10.03 -9.05
CA ALA A 27 11.81 -8.74 -8.39
C ALA A 27 12.59 -7.62 -9.11
N ARG A 28 13.84 -7.89 -9.53
CA ARG A 28 14.64 -6.95 -10.34
C ARG A 28 14.00 -6.60 -11.68
N ARG A 29 13.15 -7.48 -12.21
CA ARG A 29 12.40 -7.29 -13.46
C ARG A 29 10.98 -6.77 -13.25
N ARG A 30 10.65 -6.29 -12.04
CA ARG A 30 9.32 -5.80 -11.67
C ARG A 30 8.23 -6.88 -11.82
N LEU A 31 8.59 -8.14 -11.58
CA LEU A 31 7.68 -9.27 -11.45
C LEU A 31 7.57 -9.65 -9.96
N PRO A 32 6.51 -10.36 -9.53
CA PRO A 32 6.43 -10.78 -8.14
C PRO A 32 7.61 -11.69 -7.80
N PRO A 33 8.06 -11.78 -6.54
CA PRO A 33 9.04 -12.78 -6.14
C PRO A 33 8.50 -14.21 -6.34
N SER A 34 7.29 -14.50 -5.87
CA SER A 34 6.62 -15.79 -6.10
C SER A 34 5.76 -15.79 -7.36
N ASN A 35 5.72 -16.90 -8.11
CA ASN A 35 4.94 -16.98 -9.36
C ASN A 35 3.42 -16.87 -9.11
N ASN A 36 2.98 -17.15 -7.88
CA ASN A 36 1.57 -17.30 -7.53
C ASN A 36 0.98 -16.09 -6.77
N GLU A 37 1.73 -14.98 -6.67
CA GLU A 37 1.26 -13.77 -5.96
C GLU A 37 0.27 -12.96 -6.81
N TRP A 38 0.70 -12.56 -8.01
CA TRP A 38 -0.09 -11.80 -8.98
C TRP A 38 0.46 -12.01 -10.39
N GLY A 39 -0.33 -11.69 -11.41
CA GLY A 39 0.06 -11.79 -12.82
C GLY A 39 -0.79 -12.79 -13.60
N PRO A 40 -0.53 -12.94 -14.91
CA PRO A 40 -1.45 -13.64 -15.81
C PRO A 40 -1.66 -15.11 -15.44
N LEU A 41 -0.64 -15.79 -14.90
CA LEU A 41 -0.76 -17.17 -14.44
C LEU A 41 -1.76 -17.35 -13.29
N THR A 42 -1.96 -16.32 -12.47
CA THR A 42 -2.76 -16.38 -11.24
C THR A 42 -4.11 -15.65 -11.37
N ASP A 43 -4.15 -14.62 -12.21
CA ASP A 43 -5.30 -13.72 -12.33
C ASP A 43 -6.18 -14.02 -13.55
N LEU A 44 -5.66 -14.71 -14.58
CA LEU A 44 -6.48 -15.17 -15.70
C LEU A 44 -7.35 -16.38 -15.32
N PRO A 45 -8.48 -16.59 -16.01
CA PRO A 45 -9.32 -17.75 -15.78
C PRO A 45 -8.59 -19.05 -16.17
N ASP A 46 -8.63 -20.06 -15.29
CA ASP A 46 -8.01 -21.38 -15.55
C ASP A 46 -8.72 -22.14 -16.70
N TYR A 47 -10.01 -21.89 -16.90
CA TYR A 47 -10.82 -22.50 -17.96
C TYR A 47 -11.90 -21.54 -18.46
N THR A 48 -12.39 -21.81 -19.67
CA THR A 48 -13.52 -21.10 -20.29
C THR A 48 -14.49 -22.13 -20.86
N VAL A 49 -15.78 -21.76 -20.96
CA VAL A 49 -16.81 -22.63 -21.53
C VAL A 49 -17.01 -22.23 -22.99
N ILE A 50 -16.89 -23.20 -23.90
CA ILE A 50 -17.08 -22.97 -25.34
C ILE A 50 -18.46 -22.34 -25.58
N GLY A 51 -18.52 -21.27 -26.36
CA GLY A 51 -19.75 -20.53 -26.65
C GLY A 51 -20.23 -19.59 -25.55
N LYS A 52 -19.47 -19.43 -24.44
CA LYS A 52 -19.74 -18.43 -23.40
C LYS A 52 -18.60 -17.42 -23.33
N ALA A 53 -18.92 -16.21 -22.87
CA ALA A 53 -17.91 -15.22 -22.53
C ALA A 53 -16.98 -15.72 -21.42
N ASN A 54 -15.74 -15.23 -21.41
CA ASN A 54 -14.77 -15.56 -20.37
C ASN A 54 -15.33 -15.20 -18.99
N PRO A 55 -15.27 -16.11 -18.00
CA PRO A 55 -15.72 -15.81 -16.65
C PRO A 55 -14.81 -14.73 -16.04
N GLN A 56 -15.40 -13.81 -15.27
CA GLN A 56 -14.63 -12.79 -14.54
C GLN A 56 -13.77 -13.42 -13.45
N PHE A 57 -14.28 -14.45 -12.78
CA PHE A 57 -13.56 -15.20 -11.75
C PHE A 57 -13.81 -16.69 -11.95
N THR A 58 -12.74 -17.48 -11.91
CA THR A 58 -12.83 -18.96 -11.92
C THR A 58 -12.68 -19.55 -10.53
N SER A 59 -11.96 -18.86 -9.64
CA SER A 59 -11.72 -19.33 -8.28
C SER A 59 -12.16 -18.32 -7.22
N GLN A 60 -12.51 -18.83 -6.03
CA GLN A 60 -12.77 -18.00 -4.85
C GLN A 60 -11.52 -17.19 -4.45
N GLY A 61 -10.33 -17.71 -4.72
CA GLY A 61 -9.06 -17.02 -4.48
C GLY A 61 -8.92 -15.74 -5.32
N GLN A 62 -9.23 -15.82 -6.61
CA GLN A 62 -9.24 -14.65 -7.50
C GLN A 62 -10.24 -13.60 -7.01
N ARG A 63 -11.45 -14.01 -6.65
CA ARG A 63 -12.48 -13.10 -6.11
C ARG A 63 -12.00 -12.42 -4.82
N ARG A 64 -11.39 -13.16 -3.89
CA ARG A 64 -10.84 -12.61 -2.64
C ARG A 64 -9.73 -11.59 -2.91
N ARG A 65 -8.80 -11.89 -3.83
CA ARG A 65 -7.73 -10.96 -4.23
C ARG A 65 -8.32 -9.68 -4.83
N ALA A 66 -9.29 -9.78 -5.74
CA ALA A 66 -9.92 -8.61 -6.34
C ALA A 66 -10.61 -7.70 -5.31
N ILE A 67 -11.33 -8.29 -4.33
CA ILE A 67 -11.94 -7.54 -3.23
C ILE A 67 -10.87 -6.87 -2.35
N GLN A 68 -9.77 -7.56 -2.06
CA GLN A 68 -8.67 -6.99 -1.28
C GLN A 68 -8.02 -5.81 -2.02
N GLN A 69 -7.75 -5.96 -3.33
CA GLN A 69 -7.21 -4.87 -4.15
C GLN A 69 -8.15 -3.66 -4.17
N TYR A 70 -9.46 -3.88 -4.29
CA TYR A 70 -10.45 -2.80 -4.19
C TYR A 70 -10.39 -2.08 -2.83
N LYS A 71 -10.30 -2.82 -1.72
CA LYS A 71 -10.17 -2.23 -0.38
C LYS A 71 -8.89 -1.41 -0.22
N VAL A 72 -7.76 -1.89 -0.77
CA VAL A 72 -6.49 -1.16 -0.74
C VAL A 72 -6.59 0.12 -1.56
N SER A 73 -7.09 0.04 -2.80
CA SER A 73 -7.23 1.20 -3.69
C SER A 73 -8.16 2.27 -3.12
N THR A 74 -9.31 1.87 -2.56
CA THR A 74 -10.24 2.80 -1.90
C THR A 74 -9.59 3.49 -0.69
N LYS A 75 -8.81 2.76 0.11
CA LYS A 75 -8.08 3.34 1.23
C LYS A 75 -7.00 4.32 0.78
N ILE A 76 -6.27 4.02 -0.30
CA ILE A 76 -5.27 4.94 -0.88
C ILE A 76 -5.94 6.25 -1.30
N ILE A 77 -7.06 6.17 -2.03
CA ILE A 77 -7.81 7.36 -2.48
C ILE A 77 -8.27 8.20 -1.28
N GLN A 78 -8.81 7.55 -0.24
CA GLN A 78 -9.22 8.22 0.99
C GLN A 78 -8.05 8.97 1.64
N LEU A 79 -6.90 8.31 1.83
CA LEU A 79 -5.73 8.92 2.47
C LEU A 79 -5.17 10.11 1.66
N ILE A 80 -5.18 10.01 0.33
CA ILE A 80 -4.79 11.13 -0.55
C ILE A 80 -5.75 12.31 -0.40
N GLY A 81 -7.06 12.03 -0.31
CA GLY A 81 -8.08 13.05 -0.05
C GLY A 81 -7.85 13.76 1.30
N GLU A 82 -7.68 12.99 2.38
CA GLU A 82 -7.37 13.51 3.71
C GLU A 82 -6.10 14.37 3.70
N MET A 83 -5.02 13.90 3.06
CA MET A 83 -3.77 14.64 2.92
C MET A 83 -3.98 15.98 2.20
N LYS A 84 -4.72 15.99 1.10
CA LYS A 84 -5.05 17.21 0.35
C LYS A 84 -5.84 18.21 1.20
N GLU A 85 -6.87 17.74 1.91
CA GLU A 85 -7.66 18.58 2.81
C GLU A 85 -6.80 19.19 3.93
N THR A 86 -5.89 18.41 4.52
CA THR A 86 -4.98 18.92 5.57
C THR A 86 -4.04 19.98 5.03
N GLN A 87 -3.50 19.80 3.81
CA GLN A 87 -2.65 20.78 3.15
C GLN A 87 -3.42 22.09 2.86
N GLU A 88 -4.65 22.00 2.35
CA GLU A 88 -5.50 23.16 2.11
C GLU A 88 -5.83 23.92 3.41
N LYS A 89 -6.15 23.20 4.49
CA LYS A 89 -6.39 23.80 5.82
C LYS A 89 -5.14 24.49 6.35
N TYR A 90 -3.97 23.87 6.19
CA TYR A 90 -2.69 24.44 6.62
C TYR A 90 -2.40 25.77 5.90
N VAL A 91 -2.55 25.81 4.58
CA VAL A 91 -2.36 27.04 3.78
C VAL A 91 -3.33 28.14 4.22
N LYS A 92 -4.62 27.81 4.40
CA LYS A 92 -5.62 28.77 4.88
C LYS A 92 -5.28 29.31 6.27
N ASN A 93 -4.82 28.45 7.19
CA ASN A 93 -4.44 28.88 8.54
C ASN A 93 -3.24 29.83 8.51
N MET A 94 -2.22 29.54 7.69
CA MET A 94 -1.06 30.42 7.48
C MET A 94 -1.48 31.79 6.95
N GLU A 95 -2.35 31.84 5.93
CA GLU A 95 -2.88 33.10 5.39
C GLU A 95 -3.66 33.90 6.45
N MET A 96 -4.48 33.22 7.25
CA MET A 96 -5.25 33.85 8.34
C MET A 96 -4.35 34.38 9.46
N GLU A 97 -3.29 33.66 9.82
CA GLU A 97 -2.28 34.11 10.78
C GLU A 97 -1.56 35.37 10.27
N GLU A 98 -1.16 35.39 9.00
CA GLU A 98 -0.56 36.57 8.38
C GLU A 98 -1.51 37.78 8.39
N ILE A 99 -2.78 37.59 8.05
CA ILE A 99 -3.80 38.65 8.11
C ILE A 99 -3.99 39.15 9.55
N ASN A 100 -4.14 38.24 10.52
CA ASN A 100 -4.27 38.59 11.93
C ASN A 100 -3.07 39.37 12.45
N THR A 101 -1.84 38.97 12.10
CA THR A 101 -0.64 39.71 12.52
C THR A 101 -0.60 41.12 11.94
N LYS A 102 -1.05 41.32 10.68
CA LYS A 102 -1.17 42.64 10.05
C LYS A 102 -2.23 43.50 10.75
N ILE A 103 -3.40 42.92 11.05
CA ILE A 103 -4.48 43.61 11.79
C ILE A 103 -4.00 44.01 13.19
N LEU A 104 -3.37 43.10 13.93
CA LEU A 104 -2.84 43.38 15.27
C LEU A 104 -1.81 44.51 15.24
N LYS A 105 -0.88 44.50 14.26
CA LYS A 105 0.10 45.59 14.07
C LYS A 105 -0.57 46.94 13.79
N GLN A 106 -1.68 46.96 13.04
CA GLN A 106 -2.45 48.18 12.76
C GLN A 106 -3.25 48.67 13.97
N GLN A 107 -3.74 47.75 14.80
CA GLN A 107 -4.52 48.04 16.01
C GLN A 107 -3.65 48.45 17.20
N CYS A 108 -2.35 48.15 17.18
CA CYS A 108 -1.42 48.58 18.22
C CYS A 108 -1.46 50.10 18.40
N LEU A 109 -1.56 50.53 19.66
CA LEU A 109 -1.39 51.94 20.02
C LEU A 109 0.01 52.41 19.59
N ARG A 110 0.12 53.69 19.21
CA ARG A 110 1.42 54.30 18.94
C ARG A 110 2.32 54.16 20.18
N GLU A 111 3.57 53.75 19.96
CA GLU A 111 4.58 53.71 21.01
C GLU A 111 4.70 55.09 21.67
N LYS A 112 4.73 55.12 23.01
CA LYS A 112 4.99 56.35 23.79
C LYS A 112 6.44 56.32 24.28
N GLY A 113 7.13 57.45 24.17
CA GLY A 113 8.52 57.62 24.60
C GLY A 113 9.37 58.32 23.52
N ASN A 114 10.41 59.06 23.92
CA ASN A 114 11.37 59.61 22.97
C ASN A 114 12.18 58.44 22.39
N ARG A 115 12.09 58.20 21.08
CA ARG A 115 12.97 57.26 20.34
C ARG A 115 14.40 57.79 20.17
N SER A 116 14.76 58.84 20.92
CA SER A 116 16.04 59.54 20.87
C SER A 116 16.78 59.29 22.18
N ALA A 117 17.49 58.18 22.25
CA ALA A 117 18.64 57.94 23.12
C ALA A 117 19.74 57.34 22.24
#